data_AF-T1DAK4-F1
#
_entry.id   AF-T1DAK4-F1
#
_cell.length_a   1.000
_cell.length_b   1.000
_cell.length_c   1.000
_cell.angle_alpha   90.00
_cell.angle_beta   90.00
_cell.angle_gamma   90.00
#
_symmetry.space_group_name_H-M   'P 1'
#
loop_
_entity.id
_entity.type
_entity.pdbx_description
1 polymer ?
#
loop_
_entity_poly.entity_id
_entity_poly.type
_entity_poly.pdbx_seq_one_letter_code
_entity_poly.pdbx_strand_id
1 'polypeptide(L)' 'NGLITEELLDVPTDEGKAASLVRSGMASPDAVFGNSIHDAAMLAIAQHPFVVNPSPALSERAATLGWPAYQPKLPHA' A
#
# COMPACT_ATOMS: atom_id res chain seq x y z
N ASN A 1 -15.13 11.68 5.67
CA ASN A 1 -14.65 12.58 6.74
C ASN A 1 -13.67 11.82 7.61
N GLY A 2 -12.41 11.70 7.17
CA GLY A 2 -11.36 11.10 8.01
C GLY A 2 -10.92 12.13 9.05
N LEU A 3 -11.04 11.79 10.33
CA LEU A 3 -10.55 12.60 11.45
C LEU A 3 -9.42 11.81 12.12
N ILE A 4 -8.27 12.42 12.31
CA ILE A 4 -7.17 11.84 13.09
C ILE A 4 -7.52 12.06 14.57
N THR A 5 -7.55 10.99 15.37
CA THR A 5 -8.08 11.01 16.75
C THR A 5 -7.02 10.95 17.84
N GLU A 6 -5.72 11.02 17.49
CA GLU A 6 -4.57 10.77 18.38
C GLU A 6 -4.55 9.35 19.03
N GLU A 7 -5.53 8.50 18.73
CA GLU A 7 -5.60 7.11 19.17
C GLU A 7 -4.94 6.20 18.13
N LEU A 8 -3.91 5.47 18.55
CA LEU A 8 -3.24 4.48 17.71
C LEU A 8 -3.93 3.12 17.87
N LEU A 9 -4.67 2.71 16.84
CA LEU A 9 -5.43 1.45 16.86
C LEU A 9 -4.53 0.21 16.65
N ASP A 10 -3.42 0.36 15.90
CA ASP A 10 -2.51 -0.75 15.57
C ASP A 10 -1.17 -0.26 14.99
N VAL A 11 -0.15 -1.12 14.98
CA VAL A 11 1.15 -0.91 14.29
C VAL A 11 1.48 -2.14 13.43
N PRO A 12 0.80 -2.33 12.30
CA PRO A 12 0.92 -3.55 11.52
C PRO A 12 2.11 -3.56 10.55
N THR A 13 2.59 -4.76 10.25
CA THR A 13 3.53 -5.05 9.15
C THR A 13 2.98 -6.16 8.24
N ASP A 14 3.47 -6.25 7.01
CA ASP A 14 3.13 -7.29 6.04
C ASP A 14 1.61 -7.54 5.90
N GLU A 15 1.15 -8.79 6.03
CA GLU A 15 -0.27 -9.16 6.00
C GLU A 15 -1.09 -8.49 7.10
N GLY A 16 -0.45 -8.10 8.20
CA GLY A 16 -1.06 -7.31 9.27
C GLY A 16 -1.60 -5.98 8.75
N LYS A 17 -1.00 -5.38 7.72
CA LYS A 17 -1.49 -4.11 7.13
C LYS A 17 -2.85 -4.31 6.48
N ALA A 18 -2.99 -5.35 5.66
CA ALA A 18 -4.27 -5.71 5.04
C ALA A 18 -5.33 -6.07 6.09
N ALA A 19 -4.95 -6.88 7.09
CA ALA A 19 -5.85 -7.26 8.17
C ALA A 19 -6.35 -6.06 8.99
N SER A 20 -5.50 -5.05 9.20
CA SER A 20 -5.87 -3.81 9.91
C SER A 20 -6.87 -2.98 9.11
N LEU A 21 -6.72 -2.89 7.79
CA LEU A 21 -7.71 -2.24 6.92
C LEU A 21 -9.06 -2.96 6.97
N VAL A 22 -9.06 -4.30 6.91
CA VAL A 22 -10.32 -5.07 7.04
C VAL A 22 -11.00 -4.77 8.38
N ARG A 23 -10.24 -4.73 9.49
CA ARG A 23 -10.78 -4.39 10.82
C ARG A 23 -11.33 -2.97 10.92
N SER A 24 -10.75 -2.01 10.18
CA SER A 24 -11.26 -0.64 10.10
C SER A 24 -12.44 -0.47 9.13
N GLY A 25 -12.96 -1.56 8.55
CA GLY A 25 -14.09 -1.56 7.63
C GLY A 25 -13.70 -1.38 6.15
N MET A 26 -12.41 -1.39 5.83
CA MET A 26 -11.86 -1.16 4.49
C MET A 26 -11.32 -2.45 3.87
N ALA A 27 -12.22 -3.42 3.63
CA ALA A 27 -11.82 -4.73 3.10
C ALA A 27 -11.42 -4.73 1.61
N SER A 28 -11.88 -3.74 0.83
CA SER A 28 -11.48 -3.54 -0.57
C SER A 28 -11.31 -2.05 -0.85
N PRO A 29 -10.14 -1.48 -0.52
CA PRO A 29 -9.87 -0.07 -0.77
C PRO A 29 -9.91 0.23 -2.27
N ASP A 30 -10.43 1.40 -2.65
CA ASP A 30 -10.38 1.83 -4.05
C ASP A 30 -8.93 1.97 -4.54
N ALA A 31 -8.05 2.53 -3.71
CA ALA A 31 -6.64 2.71 -4.04
C ALA A 31 -5.74 2.42 -2.83
N VAL A 32 -4.58 1.84 -3.10
CA VAL A 32 -3.50 1.65 -2.12
C VAL A 32 -2.19 2.09 -2.75
N PHE A 33 -1.40 2.84 -1.98
CA PHE A 33 -0.05 3.27 -2.37
C PHE A 33 0.95 2.54 -1.49
N GLY A 34 1.93 1.86 -2.10
CA GLY A 34 2.96 1.11 -1.39
C GLY A 34 4.32 1.25 -2.04
N ASN A 35 5.38 1.17 -1.24
CA ASN A 35 6.76 1.30 -1.69
C ASN A 35 7.65 0.13 -1.25
N SER A 36 7.21 -0.68 -0.28
CA SER A 36 7.97 -1.81 0.25
C SER A 36 7.25 -3.14 0.03
N ILE A 37 8.01 -4.25 0.07
CA ILE A 37 7.43 -5.59 -0.03
C ILE A 37 6.40 -5.86 1.06
N HIS A 38 6.54 -5.21 2.22
CA HIS A 38 5.58 -5.26 3.32
C HIS A 38 4.20 -4.70 2.97
N ASP A 39 4.08 -3.92 1.88
CA ASP A 39 2.80 -3.40 1.41
C ASP A 39 2.09 -4.36 0.45
N ALA A 40 2.73 -5.48 0.05
CA ALA A 40 2.20 -6.37 -1.00
C ALA A 40 0.82 -6.93 -0.67
N ALA A 41 0.56 -7.30 0.58
CA ALA A 41 -0.75 -7.80 1.00
C ALA A 41 -1.83 -6.71 0.91
N MET A 42 -1.48 -5.48 1.25
CA MET A 42 -2.38 -4.32 1.18
C MET A 42 -2.67 -3.94 -0.28
N LEU A 43 -1.65 -3.96 -1.14
CA LEU A 43 -1.79 -3.72 -2.58
C LEU A 43 -2.67 -4.78 -3.24
N ALA A 44 -2.58 -6.03 -2.81
CA ALA A 44 -3.35 -7.13 -3.38
C ALA A 44 -4.87 -7.07 -3.12
N ILE A 45 -5.31 -6.36 -2.09
CA ILE A 45 -6.74 -6.19 -1.78
C ILE A 45 -7.36 -4.91 -2.38
N ALA A 46 -6.53 -4.07 -3.00
CA ALA A 46 -6.96 -2.81 -3.58
C ALA A 46 -7.52 -3.00 -4.99
N GLN A 47 -8.54 -2.22 -5.35
CA GLN A 47 -9.01 -2.16 -6.74
C GLN A 47 -7.94 -1.54 -7.65
N HIS A 48 -7.22 -0.54 -7.16
CA HIS A 48 -6.15 0.15 -7.87
C HIS A 48 -4.86 0.15 -7.04
N PRO A 49 -3.95 -0.82 -7.27
CA PRO A 49 -2.65 -0.85 -6.62
C PRO A 49 -1.67 0.12 -7.30
N PHE A 50 -1.14 1.06 -6.52
CA PHE A 50 -0.12 2.02 -6.95
C PHE A 50 1.22 1.69 -6.28
N VAL A 51 2.13 1.09 -7.06
CA VAL A 51 3.48 0.78 -6.59
C VAL A 51 4.37 1.99 -6.83
N VAL A 52 4.71 2.74 -5.78
CA VAL A 52 5.40 4.04 -5.89
C VAL A 52 6.82 3.94 -5.37
N ASN A 53 7.80 4.27 -6.21
CA ASN A 53 9.24 4.18 -5.89
C ASN A 53 9.60 2.86 -5.18
N PRO A 54 9.28 1.70 -5.79
CA PRO A 54 9.35 0.41 -5.11
C PRO A 54 10.76 -0.01 -4.72
N SER A 55 10.85 -0.77 -3.63
CA SER A 55 12.01 -1.61 -3.37
C SER A 55 12.21 -2.66 -4.47
N PRO A 56 13.42 -3.25 -4.63
CA PRO A 56 13.66 -4.29 -5.62
C PRO A 56 12.68 -5.46 -5.52
N ALA A 57 12.44 -5.98 -4.30
CA ALA A 57 11.51 -7.08 -4.06
C ALA A 57 10.06 -6.73 -4.44
N LEU A 58 9.61 -5.50 -4.14
CA LEU A 58 8.27 -5.08 -4.55
C LEU A 58 8.16 -4.90 -6.07
N SER A 59 9.23 -4.47 -6.73
CA SER A 59 9.29 -4.31 -8.19
C SER A 59 9.11 -5.65 -8.91
N GLU A 60 9.80 -6.70 -8.46
CA GLU A 60 9.66 -8.05 -8.98
C GLU A 60 8.24 -8.59 -8.80
N ARG A 61 7.65 -8.34 -7.61
CA ARG A 61 6.28 -8.74 -7.32
C ARG A 61 5.27 -7.99 -8.19
N ALA A 62 5.45 -6.69 -8.36
CA ALA A 62 4.60 -5.84 -9.20
C ALA A 62 4.64 -6.30 -10.67
N ALA A 63 5.83 -6.62 -11.20
CA ALA A 63 5.99 -7.16 -12.54
C ALA A 63 5.26 -8.50 -12.71
N THR A 64 5.32 -9.37 -11.69
CA THR A 64 4.65 -10.68 -11.70
C THR A 64 3.12 -10.55 -11.70
N LEU A 65 2.58 -9.57 -10.97
CA LEU A 65 1.14 -9.37 -10.78
C LEU A 65 0.53 -8.33 -11.74
N GLY A 66 1.34 -7.75 -12.64
CA GLY A 66 0.90 -6.73 -13.59
C GLY A 66 0.53 -5.39 -12.95
N TRP A 67 1.08 -5.08 -11.77
CA TRP A 67 0.82 -3.82 -11.10
C TRP A 67 1.67 -2.68 -11.70
N PRO A 68 1.07 -1.50 -11.95
CA PRO A 68 1.82 -0.36 -12.45
C PRO A 68 2.78 0.21 -11.39
N ALA A 69 4.03 0.41 -11.80
CA ALA A 69 5.05 1.06 -10.99
C ALA A 69 5.24 2.53 -11.40
N TYR A 70 5.32 3.42 -10.42
CA TYR A 70 5.38 4.86 -10.60
C TYR A 70 6.66 5.41 -9.96
N GLN A 71 7.38 6.24 -10.71
CA GLN A 71 8.53 6.98 -10.20
C GLN A 71 8.17 8.46 -10.05
N PRO A 72 8.09 9.00 -8.83
CA PRO A 72 7.91 10.43 -8.62
C PRO A 72 9.08 11.20 -9.24
N LYS A 73 8.79 12.29 -9.97
CA LYS A 73 9.84 13.23 -10.35
C LYS A 73 10.33 13.95 -9.10
N LEU A 74 11.65 14.11 -8.96
CA LEU A 74 12.20 15.00 -7.94
C LEU A 74 11.62 16.41 -8.14
N PRO A 75 11.17 17.10 -7.07
CA PRO A 75 10.83 18.51 -7.20
C PRO A 75 12.07 19.25 -7.70
N HIS A 76 11.88 20.16 -8.66
CA HIS A 76 12.95 20.89 -9.34
C HIS A 76 14.00 21.39 -8.33
N ALA A 77 15.27 21.04 -8.58
CA ALA A 77 16.44 21.52 -7.83
C ALA A 77 16.75 22.99 -8.17
#